data_AF-A0A1Y3UZ49-F1
#
_entry.id   AF-A0A1Y3UZ49-F1
#
_cell.length_a   1.000
_cell.length_b   1.000
_cell.length_c   1.000
_cell.angle_alpha   90.00
_cell.angle_beta   90.00
_cell.angle_gamma   90.00
#
_symmetry.space_group_name_H-M   'P 1'
#
loop_
_entity.id
_entity.type
_entity.pdbx_description
1 polymer ?
#
loop_
_entity_poly.entity_id
_entity_poly.type
_entity_poly.pdbx_seq_one_letter_code
_entity_poly.pdbx_strand_id
1 'polypeptide(L)'
;MIGKIVTGKSFGGAVRYLLGKEPGKAYILTSDGVELSGRQALIGNFEFQRRARPDVERVVGHISLSFHPDDAPRMSDQLMLDLAWEYMRRMEITNTQYLVVRHTDTKHPHLHILYNRVRYDTTLVSDRNERLRNMR
;
A
#
# COMPACT_ATOMS: atom_id res chain seq x y z
N MET A 1 -11.47 9.47 8.19
CA MET A 1 -10.32 8.92 7.44
C MET A 1 -10.31 9.52 6.05
N ILE A 2 -9.16 9.94 5.54
CA ILE A 2 -9.01 10.41 4.16
C ILE A 2 -8.06 9.45 3.45
N GLY A 3 -8.53 8.86 2.35
CA GLY A 3 -7.73 8.04 1.46
C GLY A 3 -7.19 8.85 0.29
N LYS A 4 -5.86 8.82 0.09
CA LYS A 4 -5.20 9.38 -1.09
C LYS A 4 -4.57 8.26 -1.90
N ILE A 5 -4.90 8.20 -3.19
CA ILE A 5 -4.44 7.17 -4.11
C ILE A 5 -3.44 7.79 -5.08
N VAL A 6 -2.31 7.13 -5.27
CA VAL A 6 -1.24 7.49 -6.20
C VAL A 6 -0.84 6.25 -6.99
N THR A 7 -0.74 6.38 -8.31
CA THR A 7 -0.16 5.32 -9.14
C THR A 7 1.25 5.68 -9.57
N GLY A 8 2.14 4.70 -9.66
CA GLY A 8 3.56 4.90 -9.96
C GLY A 8 4.12 3.86 -10.94
N LYS A 9 5.34 4.10 -11.41
CA LYS A 9 6.03 3.26 -12.41
C LYS A 9 7.03 2.26 -11.81
N SER A 10 7.54 2.51 -10.59
CA SER A 10 8.65 1.74 -10.01
C SER A 10 8.41 1.41 -8.55
N PHE A 11 8.53 0.12 -8.21
CA PHE A 11 8.46 -0.31 -6.81
C PHE A 11 9.70 0.09 -6.02
N GLY A 12 10.86 0.17 -6.67
CA GLY A 12 12.09 0.64 -6.01
C GLY A 12 11.94 2.05 -5.43
N GLY A 13 11.30 2.97 -6.17
CA GLY A 13 10.98 4.30 -5.66
C GLY A 13 9.99 4.27 -4.49
N ALA A 14 8.90 3.50 -4.64
CA ALA A 14 7.85 3.40 -3.63
C ALA A 14 8.34 2.77 -2.32
N VAL A 15 9.09 1.66 -2.39
CA VAL A 15 9.67 0.98 -1.22
C VAL A 15 10.67 1.87 -0.50
N ARG A 16 11.52 2.61 -1.23
CA ARG A 16 12.45 3.58 -0.61
C ARG A 16 11.69 4.71 0.09
N TYR A 17 10.61 5.21 -0.51
CA TYR A 17 9.78 6.23 0.13
C TYR A 17 9.09 5.71 1.40
N LEU A 18 8.54 4.50 1.38
CA LEU A 18 7.85 3.88 2.51
C LEU A 18 8.81 3.51 3.66
N LEU A 19 9.94 2.90 3.36
CA LEU A 19 10.82 2.30 4.37
C LEU A 19 12.09 3.12 4.65
N GLY A 20 12.30 4.22 3.93
CA GLY A 20 13.47 5.10 4.06
C GLY A 20 13.29 6.25 5.06
N LYS A 21 12.29 6.17 5.94
CA LYS A 21 12.07 7.14 7.02
C LYS A 21 13.19 7.06 8.07
N GLU A 22 13.27 8.08 8.91
CA GLU A 22 14.16 8.07 10.09
C GLU A 22 13.91 6.80 10.94
N PRO A 23 14.94 6.29 11.64
CA PRO A 23 14.78 5.13 12.52
C PRO A 23 13.61 5.33 13.50
N GLY A 24 12.73 4.34 13.58
CA GLY A 24 11.52 4.41 14.43
C GLY A 24 10.38 5.25 13.86
N LYS A 25 10.39 5.59 12.57
CA LYS A 25 9.30 6.35 11.91
C LYS A 25 8.48 5.56 10.90
N ALA A 26 8.89 4.33 10.57
CA ALA A 26 8.17 3.45 9.67
C ALA A 26 8.14 2.02 10.23
N TYR A 27 6.97 1.39 10.22
CA TYR A 27 6.73 0.06 10.76
C TYR A 27 5.91 -0.76 9.77
N ILE A 28 6.43 -1.90 9.33
CA ILE A 28 5.66 -2.83 8.50
C ILE A 28 4.65 -3.52 9.40
N LEU A 29 3.36 -3.37 9.09
CA LEU A 29 2.28 -4.00 9.85
C LEU A 29 1.95 -5.39 9.29
N THR A 30 1.90 -5.52 7.96
CA THR A 30 1.65 -6.81 7.28
C THR A 30 2.08 -6.75 5.81
N SER A 31 2.14 -7.90 5.17
CA SER A 31 2.42 -8.05 3.73
C SER A 31 1.90 -9.39 3.20
N ASP A 32 1.66 -9.47 1.90
CA ASP A 32 1.39 -10.73 1.20
C ASP A 32 2.13 -10.79 -0.14
N GLY A 33 2.59 -11.99 -0.50
CA GLY A 33 3.29 -12.27 -1.75
C GLY A 33 4.65 -11.59 -1.91
N VAL A 34 5.24 -11.06 -0.82
CA VAL A 34 6.55 -10.42 -0.81
C VAL A 34 7.36 -10.85 0.42
N GLU A 35 8.67 -10.93 0.26
CA GLU A 35 9.61 -11.31 1.31
C GLU A 35 10.19 -10.07 2.00
N LEU A 36 10.29 -10.13 3.33
CA LEU A 36 10.74 -9.00 4.16
C LEU A 36 12.20 -9.11 4.62
N SER A 37 12.98 -10.05 4.07
CA SER A 37 14.40 -10.24 4.42
C SER A 37 15.28 -9.06 4.02
N GLY A 38 14.83 -8.22 3.09
CA GLY A 38 15.49 -6.98 2.73
C GLY A 38 14.75 -6.18 1.66
N ARG A 39 15.11 -4.91 1.51
CA ARG A 39 14.46 -4.02 0.52
C ARG A 39 14.63 -4.53 -0.91
N GLN A 40 15.78 -5.11 -1.24
CA GLN A 40 16.04 -5.68 -2.56
C GLN A 40 15.15 -6.89 -2.86
N ALA A 41 14.96 -7.80 -1.89
CA ALA A 41 14.07 -8.94 -2.03
C ALA A 41 12.62 -8.49 -2.25
N LEU A 42 12.13 -7.60 -1.37
CA LEU A 42 10.81 -6.97 -1.46
C LEU A 42 10.55 -6.31 -2.82
N ILE A 43 11.50 -5.48 -3.29
CA ILE A 43 11.42 -4.85 -4.62
C ILE A 43 11.41 -5.93 -5.71
N GLY A 44 12.31 -6.90 -5.62
CA GLY A 44 12.41 -8.01 -6.58
C GLY A 44 11.12 -8.80 -6.70
N ASN A 45 10.42 -9.08 -5.60
CA ASN A 45 9.15 -9.80 -5.63
C ASN A 45 8.05 -8.98 -6.34
N PHE A 46 7.92 -7.69 -6.05
CA PHE A 46 6.96 -6.83 -6.76
C PHE A 46 7.28 -6.69 -8.25
N GLU A 47 8.56 -6.48 -8.56
CA GLU A 47 9.04 -6.35 -9.94
C GLU A 47 8.90 -7.67 -10.72
N PHE A 48 8.97 -8.83 -10.05
CA PHE A 48 8.70 -10.12 -10.68
C PHE A 48 7.25 -10.21 -11.18
N GLN A 49 6.26 -9.92 -10.33
CA GLN A 49 4.86 -10.03 -10.71
C GLN A 49 4.47 -9.04 -11.82
N ARG A 50 4.97 -7.79 -11.77
CA ARG A 50 4.60 -6.79 -12.79
C ARG A 50 5.13 -7.14 -14.18
N ARG A 51 6.14 -8.01 -14.33
CA ARG A 51 6.64 -8.48 -15.64
C ARG A 51 5.61 -9.30 -16.41
N ALA A 52 4.56 -9.80 -15.76
CA ALA A 52 3.45 -10.45 -16.46
C ALA A 52 2.67 -9.48 -17.38
N ARG A 53 2.80 -8.16 -17.17
CA ARG A 53 2.16 -7.11 -17.96
C ARG A 53 3.14 -6.00 -18.34
N PRO A 54 4.10 -6.28 -19.23
CA PRO A 54 5.13 -5.30 -19.63
C PRO A 54 4.56 -4.10 -20.39
N ASP A 55 3.34 -4.22 -20.91
CA ASP A 55 2.58 -3.17 -21.58
C ASP A 55 2.04 -2.10 -20.62
N VAL A 56 1.99 -2.38 -19.31
CA VAL A 56 1.44 -1.48 -18.30
C VAL A 56 2.55 -0.65 -17.69
N GLU A 57 2.50 0.67 -17.90
CA GLU A 57 3.54 1.57 -17.42
C GLU A 57 3.41 1.88 -15.91
N ARG A 58 2.17 2.08 -15.43
CA ARG A 58 1.90 2.44 -14.03
C ARG A 58 1.44 1.21 -13.25
N VAL A 59 2.36 0.36 -12.85
CA VAL A 59 2.09 -0.91 -12.16
C VAL A 59 1.96 -0.78 -10.65
N VAL A 60 2.44 0.32 -10.08
CA VAL A 60 2.43 0.54 -8.63
C VAL A 60 1.11 1.20 -8.23
N GLY A 61 0.42 0.63 -7.24
CA GLY A 61 -0.63 1.30 -6.50
C GLY A 61 -0.14 1.68 -5.10
N HIS A 62 -0.31 2.94 -4.72
CA HIS A 62 0.09 3.45 -3.40
C HIS A 62 -1.05 4.27 -2.80
N ILE A 63 -1.54 3.82 -1.65
CA ILE A 63 -2.59 4.50 -0.90
C ILE A 63 -2.01 5.02 0.40
N SER A 64 -2.40 6.23 0.79
CA SER A 64 -2.22 6.77 2.14
C SER A 64 -3.58 6.88 2.80
N LEU A 65 -3.76 6.24 3.96
CA LEU A 65 -4.95 6.42 4.81
C LEU A 65 -4.54 7.28 6.01
N SER A 66 -5.10 8.49 6.09
CA SER A 66 -4.83 9.43 7.17
C SER A 66 -6.03 9.55 8.10
N PHE A 67 -5.75 9.51 9.40
CA PHE A 67 -6.73 9.60 10.47
C PHE A 67 -6.71 10.99 11.13
N HIS A 68 -7.82 11.36 11.75
CA HIS A 68 -7.88 12.62 12.47
C HIS A 68 -6.93 12.55 13.69
N PRO A 69 -6.27 13.65 14.10
CA PRO A 69 -5.40 13.63 15.29
C PRO A 69 -6.13 13.17 16.56
N ASP A 70 -7.42 13.49 16.68
CA ASP A 70 -8.25 13.07 17.82
C ASP A 70 -8.49 11.56 17.88
N ASP A 71 -8.33 10.86 16.75
CA ASP A 71 -8.38 9.39 16.71
C ASP A 71 -7.05 8.75 17.14
N ALA A 72 -5.95 9.51 17.28
CA ALA A 72 -4.63 8.96 17.59
C ALA A 72 -4.61 8.02 18.82
N PRO A 73 -5.29 8.29 19.94
CA PRO A 73 -5.27 7.41 21.11
C PRO A 73 -5.87 6.02 20.87
N ARG A 74 -6.78 5.89 19.89
CA ARG A 74 -7.43 4.61 19.54
C ARG A 74 -6.77 3.89 18.36
N MET A 75 -5.85 4.53 17.64
CA MET A 75 -5.19 3.97 16.46
C MET A 75 -4.07 2.98 16.84
N SER A 76 -4.48 1.82 17.34
CA SER A 76 -3.61 0.66 17.51
C SER A 76 -3.21 0.06 16.16
N ASP A 77 -2.12 -0.72 16.13
CA ASP A 77 -1.68 -1.41 14.91
C ASP A 77 -2.76 -2.36 14.38
N GLN A 78 -3.46 -3.07 15.27
CA GLN A 78 -4.56 -3.96 14.88
C GLN A 78 -5.71 -3.19 14.22
N LEU A 79 -6.14 -2.07 14.81
CA LEU A 79 -7.22 -1.28 14.22
C LEU A 79 -6.80 -0.69 12.86
N MET A 80 -5.55 -0.24 12.75
CA MET A 80 -5.00 0.22 11.47
C MET A 80 -4.99 -0.89 10.40
N LEU A 81 -4.63 -2.12 10.77
CA LEU A 81 -4.68 -3.28 9.89
C LEU A 81 -6.11 -3.60 9.45
N ASP A 82 -7.06 -3.64 10.38
CA ASP A 82 -8.47 -3.92 10.08
C ASP A 82 -9.04 -2.88 9.09
N LEU A 83 -8.71 -1.60 9.31
CA LEU A 83 -9.10 -0.51 8.42
C LEU A 83 -8.41 -0.61 7.05
N ALA A 84 -7.14 -1.02 7.00
CA ALA A 84 -6.42 -1.23 5.74
C ALA A 84 -7.05 -2.36 4.92
N TRP A 85 -7.37 -3.49 5.54
CA TRP A 85 -8.00 -4.62 4.86
C TRP A 85 -9.42 -4.30 4.38
N GLU A 86 -10.23 -3.66 5.22
CA GLU A 86 -11.57 -3.23 4.82
C GLU A 86 -11.50 -2.23 3.65
N TYR A 87 -10.55 -1.28 3.70
CA TYR A 87 -10.31 -0.36 2.60
C TYR A 87 -9.89 -1.10 1.32
N MET A 88 -8.93 -2.01 1.38
CA MET A 88 -8.50 -2.82 0.23
C MET A 88 -9.66 -3.61 -0.39
N ARG A 89 -10.47 -4.27 0.44
CA ARG A 89 -11.65 -5.03 0.01
C ARG A 89 -12.64 -4.14 -0.73
N ARG A 90 -12.96 -2.97 -0.17
CA ARG A 90 -13.85 -1.97 -0.78
C ARG A 90 -13.31 -1.40 -2.09
N MET A 91 -11.99 -1.27 -2.20
CA MET A 91 -11.29 -0.81 -3.41
C MET A 91 -11.03 -1.93 -4.42
N GLU A 92 -11.49 -3.16 -4.13
CA GLU A 92 -11.25 -4.37 -4.93
C GLU A 92 -9.76 -4.67 -5.18
N ILE A 93 -8.91 -4.30 -4.22
CA ILE A 93 -7.48 -4.63 -4.20
C ILE A 93 -7.35 -6.02 -3.61
N THR A 94 -7.42 -7.01 -4.48
CA THR A 94 -7.42 -8.45 -4.12
C THR A 94 -6.54 -9.22 -5.10
N ASN A 95 -6.22 -10.48 -4.80
CA ASN A 95 -5.46 -11.34 -5.71
C ASN A 95 -4.15 -10.68 -6.23
N THR A 96 -3.45 -9.97 -5.36
CA THR A 96 -2.23 -9.22 -5.70
C THR A 96 -1.32 -9.07 -4.48
N GLN A 97 -0.03 -8.85 -4.75
CA GLN A 97 0.97 -8.56 -3.72
C GLN A 97 0.67 -7.22 -3.04
N TYR A 98 0.92 -7.14 -1.74
CA TYR A 98 0.83 -5.88 -1.02
C TYR A 98 1.75 -5.80 0.20
N LEU A 99 1.95 -4.57 0.68
CA LEU A 99 2.69 -4.21 1.88
C LEU A 99 1.94 -3.08 2.59
N VAL A 100 1.69 -3.24 3.89
CA VAL A 100 1.09 -2.20 4.75
C VAL A 100 2.15 -1.66 5.71
N VAL A 101 2.34 -0.34 5.70
CA VAL A 101 3.35 0.34 6.52
C VAL A 101 2.70 1.48 7.30
N ARG A 102 2.84 1.48 8.63
CA ARG A 102 2.50 2.62 9.47
C ARG A 102 3.64 3.63 9.49
N HIS A 103 3.31 4.91 9.37
CA HIS A 103 4.25 6.01 9.56
C HIS A 103 3.91 6.81 10.83
N THR A 104 4.94 7.29 11.54
CA THR A 104 4.82 8.09 12.78
C THR A 104 5.61 9.41 12.69
N ASP A 105 5.88 9.86 11.47
CA ASP A 105 6.64 11.07 11.13
C ASP A 105 5.79 12.34 11.05
N THR A 106 4.46 12.24 11.19
CA THR A 106 3.55 13.40 11.22
C THR A 106 2.61 13.36 12.43
N LYS A 107 1.93 14.49 12.69
CA LYS A 107 0.89 14.58 13.74
C LYS A 107 -0.34 13.72 13.45
N HIS A 108 -0.61 13.42 12.18
CA HIS A 108 -1.73 12.59 11.79
C HIS A 108 -1.29 11.12 11.81
N PRO A 109 -1.96 10.25 12.58
CA PRO A 109 -1.77 8.81 12.42
C PRO A 109 -2.10 8.44 10.98
N HIS A 110 -1.21 7.70 10.32
CA HIS A 110 -1.47 7.26 8.97
C HIS A 110 -0.72 5.97 8.66
N LEU A 111 -1.26 5.26 7.68
CA LEU A 111 -0.65 4.08 7.10
C LEU A 111 -0.63 4.18 5.59
N HIS A 112 0.26 3.41 4.98
CA HIS A 112 0.41 3.28 3.56
C HIS A 112 0.13 1.84 3.14
N ILE A 113 -0.63 1.68 2.06
CA ILE A 113 -0.81 0.41 1.37
C ILE A 113 -0.09 0.52 0.03
N LEU A 114 0.94 -0.28 -0.16
CA LEU A 114 1.62 -0.45 -1.43
C LEU A 114 1.16 -1.79 -2.03
N TYR A 115 0.69 -1.79 -3.27
CA TYR A 115 0.22 -3.01 -3.92
C TYR A 115 0.59 -3.04 -5.40
N ASN A 116 0.58 -4.24 -5.97
CA ASN A 116 0.73 -4.40 -7.41
C ASN A 116 -0.62 -4.24 -8.12
N ARG A 117 -0.68 -3.35 -9.10
CA ARG A 117 -1.88 -3.23 -9.95
C ARG A 117 -2.03 -4.43 -10.85
N VAL A 118 -0.96 -5.17 -11.14
CA VAL A 118 -1.00 -6.44 -11.85
C VAL A 118 -1.31 -7.55 -10.84
N ARG A 119 -2.49 -8.14 -10.95
CA ARG A 119 -2.94 -9.28 -10.15
C ARG A 119 -2.18 -10.55 -10.53
N TYR A 120 -2.25 -11.57 -9.68
CA TYR A 120 -1.63 -12.88 -9.95
C TYR A 120 -2.14 -13.54 -11.24
N ASP A 121 -3.40 -13.29 -11.59
CA ASP A 121 -4.03 -13.75 -12.85
C ASP A 121 -3.71 -12.86 -14.07
N THR A 122 -2.77 -11.91 -13.95
CA THR A 122 -2.33 -10.95 -14.98
C THR A 122 -3.35 -9.87 -15.36
N THR A 123 -4.53 -9.87 -14.75
CA THR A 123 -5.48 -8.77 -14.88
C THR A 123 -5.04 -7.55 -14.06
N LEU A 124 -5.69 -6.41 -14.28
CA LEU A 124 -5.42 -5.19 -13.52
C LEU A 124 -6.43 -4.99 -12.39
N VAL A 125 -5.94 -4.47 -11.27
CA VAL A 125 -6.81 -3.86 -10.26
C VAL A 125 -7.56 -2.71 -10.93
N SER A 126 -8.89 -2.77 -10.90
CA SER A 126 -9.74 -1.83 -11.61
C SER A 126 -9.63 -0.43 -11.01
N ASP A 127 -9.44 0.56 -11.86
CA ASP A 127 -9.53 1.99 -11.52
C ASP A 127 -10.93 2.55 -11.77
N ARG A 128 -11.85 1.75 -12.32
CA ARG A 128 -13.23 2.16 -12.54
C ARG A 128 -13.88 2.50 -11.20
N ASN A 129 -14.56 3.64 -11.14
CA ASN A 129 -15.24 4.11 -9.92
C ASN A 129 -14.34 4.20 -8.69
N GLU A 130 -13.01 4.25 -8.85
CA GLU A 130 -12.03 4.33 -7.75
C GLU A 130 -12.36 5.52 -6.83
N ARG A 131 -12.64 6.69 -7.42
CA ARG A 131 -13.05 7.89 -6.68
C ARG A 131 -14.32 7.66 -5.85
N LEU A 132 -15.32 6.97 -6.40
CA LEU A 132 -16.57 6.67 -5.69
C LEU A 132 -16.33 5.70 -4.54
N ARG A 133 -15.50 4.66 -4.74
CA ARG A 133 -15.16 3.68 -3.71
C ARG A 133 -14.32 4.28 -2.59
N ASN A 134 -13.45 5.25 -2.90
CA ASN A 134 -12.64 5.98 -1.94
C ASN A 134 -13.45 6.95 -1.05
N MET A 135 -14.60 7.44 -1.51
CA MET A 135 -15.45 8.38 -0.76
C MET A 135 -16.46 7.70 0.19
N ARG A 136 -16.67 6.39 0.05
CA ARG A 136 -17.54 5.62 0.95
C ARG A 136 -16.87 5.35 2.28
#